data_AF-A0A5C6ASB6-F1
#
_entry.id   AF-A0A5C6ASB6-F1
#
_cell.length_a   1.000
_cell.length_b   1.000
_cell.length_c   1.000
_cell.angle_alpha   90.00
_cell.angle_beta   90.00
_cell.angle_gamma   90.00
#
_symmetry.space_group_name_H-M   'P 1'
#
loop_
_entity.id
_entity.type
_entity.pdbx_description
1 polymer ?
#
loop_
_entity_poly.entity_id
_entity_poly.type
_entity_poly.pdbx_seq_one_letter_code
_entity_poly.pdbx_strand_id
1 'polypeptide(L)'
;MSMQSIERQFTRIGARAKVHPPIVRRWGTPPEVSIDIGNDAEGEFFDLSIQPKLVAETQVIDVQPSMRHLLLMSRQNDGKHKFLCGHDERHWFVAAVPERVSVSSVKTAFDALKPTAVRALENRLSVKPRKRNRRRNAAFIRQGEWFFVPVENPSFVDERLVLRNEPIARGGGKPHMCEEVVRQGGQLVYVSNQYPNGVTEMQRRQMISRRPELRHLHWVAQRRNPSVFVRGRVRHPDHKTIILNGWHQVMMNTENESLAMRHVAFID
;
A
#
# COMPACT_ATOMS: atom_id res chain seq x y z
N MET A 1 7.06 4.05 27.26
CA MET A 1 7.69 2.72 27.03
C MET A 1 9.19 2.90 26.91
N SER A 2 9.98 1.85 27.10
CA SER A 2 11.40 1.80 26.70
C SER A 2 11.54 1.10 25.34
N MET A 3 12.69 1.25 24.68
CA MET A 3 12.98 0.55 23.41
C MET A 3 12.82 -0.97 23.54
N GLN A 4 13.41 -1.56 24.58
CA GLN A 4 13.28 -3.00 24.90
C GLN A 4 11.82 -3.44 25.16
N SER A 5 10.99 -2.54 25.69
CA SER A 5 9.57 -2.82 25.90
C SER A 5 8.83 -2.93 24.57
N ILE A 6 9.16 -2.09 23.59
CA ILE A 6 8.59 -2.14 22.23
C ILE A 6 9.03 -3.44 21.54
N GLU A 7 10.32 -3.77 21.56
CA GLU A 7 10.85 -5.01 20.96
C GLU A 7 10.16 -6.26 21.52
N ARG A 8 9.94 -6.31 22.84
CA ARG A 8 9.22 -7.41 23.50
C ARG A 8 7.77 -7.57 23.03
N GLN A 9 7.13 -6.51 22.52
CA GLN A 9 5.79 -6.66 21.94
C GLN A 9 5.84 -7.37 20.58
N PHE A 10 6.88 -7.14 19.78
CA PHE A 10 7.08 -7.84 18.51
C PHE A 10 7.38 -9.34 18.71
N THR A 11 8.10 -9.71 19.77
CA THR A 11 8.32 -11.14 20.07
C THR A 11 7.02 -11.89 20.36
N ARG A 12 5.99 -11.22 20.90
CA ARG A 12 4.66 -11.81 21.13
C ARG A 12 3.94 -12.23 19.85
N ILE A 13 4.26 -11.63 18.70
CA ILE A 13 3.73 -12.04 17.39
C ILE A 13 4.68 -12.99 16.65
N GLY A 14 5.77 -13.40 17.32
CA GLY A 14 6.83 -14.23 16.74
C GLY A 14 7.76 -13.47 15.80
N ALA A 15 7.86 -12.14 15.94
CA ALA A 15 8.74 -11.29 15.13
C ALA A 15 9.99 -10.87 15.91
N ARG A 16 11.09 -10.67 15.17
CA ARG A 16 12.25 -9.91 15.64
C ARG A 16 12.00 -8.42 15.40
N ALA A 17 12.47 -7.58 16.29
CA ALA A 17 12.49 -6.13 16.10
C ALA A 17 13.79 -5.55 16.65
N LYS A 18 14.32 -4.54 15.98
CA LYS A 18 15.47 -3.75 16.43
C LYS A 18 15.00 -2.31 16.55
N VAL A 19 14.99 -1.78 17.77
CA VAL A 19 14.61 -0.38 18.03
C VAL A 19 15.86 0.41 18.33
N HIS A 20 16.12 1.46 17.54
CA HIS A 20 17.34 2.24 17.66
C HIS A 20 17.08 3.74 17.39
N PRO A 21 17.94 4.65 17.87
CA PRO A 21 17.87 6.06 17.48
C PRO A 21 18.19 6.25 15.99
N PRO A 22 17.72 7.33 15.34
CA PRO A 22 18.05 7.60 13.95
C PRO A 22 19.55 7.73 13.71
N ILE A 23 20.02 7.04 12.67
CA ILE A 23 21.39 7.16 12.20
C ILE A 23 21.49 8.49 11.46
N VAL A 24 22.29 9.42 11.98
CA VAL A 24 22.51 10.73 11.35
C VAL A 24 23.22 10.53 10.02
N ARG A 25 22.49 10.66 8.91
CA ARG A 25 23.09 10.70 7.57
C ARG A 25 23.64 12.10 7.32
N ARG A 26 24.77 12.22 6.61
CA ARG A 26 25.41 13.52 6.27
C ARG A 26 24.49 14.49 5.50
N TRP A 27 23.40 13.99 4.90
CA TRP A 27 22.44 14.75 4.11
C TRP A 27 21.01 14.33 4.48
N GLY A 28 20.22 15.28 4.99
CA GLY A 28 18.79 15.11 5.31
C GLY A 28 18.48 15.12 6.82
N THR A 29 17.29 15.63 7.17
CA THR A 29 16.74 15.52 8.53
C THR A 29 16.19 14.10 8.72
N PRO A 30 16.68 13.32 9.70
CA PRO A 30 16.16 11.98 9.93
C PRO A 30 14.68 12.04 10.32
N PRO A 31 13.85 11.09 9.83
CA PRO A 31 12.44 11.02 10.21
C PRO A 31 12.27 10.89 11.73
N GLU A 32 11.17 11.41 12.26
CA GLU A 32 10.86 11.37 13.68
C GLU A 32 10.66 9.92 14.18
N VAL A 33 9.94 9.14 13.39
CA VAL A 33 9.82 7.68 13.50
C VAL A 33 9.90 7.10 12.10
N SER A 34 10.66 6.03 11.92
CA SER A 34 10.66 5.20 10.72
C SER A 34 10.50 3.75 11.10
N ILE A 35 9.70 3.02 10.34
CA ILE A 35 9.52 1.57 10.50
C ILE A 35 9.67 0.91 9.13
N ASP A 36 10.50 -0.10 9.04
CA ASP A 36 10.75 -0.87 7.83
C ASP A 36 10.96 -2.37 8.16
N ILE A 37 11.10 -3.20 7.15
CA ILE A 37 11.50 -4.60 7.25
C ILE A 37 12.97 -4.72 6.83
N GLY A 38 13.84 -4.95 7.81
CA GLY A 38 15.23 -5.31 7.56
C GLY A 38 15.39 -6.82 7.35
N ASN A 39 16.51 -7.22 6.77
CA ASN A 39 16.88 -8.62 6.61
C ASN A 39 18.37 -8.82 6.98
N ASP A 40 18.67 -9.85 7.77
CA ASP A 40 20.02 -10.26 8.12
C ASP A 40 20.19 -11.78 8.02
N ALA A 41 21.33 -12.33 8.45
CA ALA A 41 21.60 -13.76 8.38
C ALA A 41 20.60 -14.63 9.18
N GLU A 42 19.87 -14.06 10.15
CA GLU A 42 18.86 -14.73 10.95
C GLU A 42 17.43 -14.47 10.42
N GLY A 43 17.31 -13.79 9.28
CA GLY A 43 16.08 -13.52 8.56
C GLY A 43 15.52 -12.11 8.78
N GLU A 44 14.25 -11.95 8.38
CA GLU A 44 13.56 -10.66 8.43
C GLU A 44 13.28 -10.19 9.86
N PHE A 45 13.39 -8.89 10.08
CA PHE A 45 13.08 -8.22 11.34
C PHE A 45 12.44 -6.86 11.09
N PHE A 46 11.65 -6.37 12.04
CA PHE A 46 11.18 -4.99 12.02
C PHE A 46 12.31 -4.06 12.45
N ASP A 47 12.68 -3.12 11.59
CA ASP A 47 13.66 -2.08 11.88
C ASP A 47 12.93 -0.79 12.28
N LEU A 48 13.08 -0.37 13.53
CA LEU A 48 12.40 0.79 14.08
C LEU A 48 13.42 1.87 14.46
N SER A 49 13.44 2.93 13.66
CA SER A 49 14.21 4.12 13.97
C SER A 49 13.32 5.15 14.68
N ILE A 50 13.60 5.45 15.95
CA ILE A 50 12.75 6.32 16.78
C ILE A 50 13.60 7.38 17.46
N GLN A 51 13.28 8.67 17.24
CA GLN A 51 13.95 9.74 17.97
C GLN A 51 13.80 9.55 19.49
N PRO A 52 14.86 9.74 20.30
CA PRO A 52 14.80 9.47 21.75
C PRO A 52 13.61 10.12 22.48
N LYS A 53 13.25 11.36 22.11
CA LYS A 53 12.11 12.10 22.67
C LYS A 53 10.75 11.41 22.44
N LEU A 54 10.63 10.59 21.40
CA LEU A 54 9.39 9.93 20.97
C LEU A 54 9.27 8.48 21.43
N VAL A 55 10.30 7.92 22.08
CA VAL A 55 10.25 6.54 22.58
C VAL A 55 9.14 6.37 23.63
N ALA A 56 8.97 7.37 24.50
CA ALA A 56 7.89 7.37 25.49
C ALA A 56 6.49 7.51 24.85
N GLU A 57 6.42 8.20 23.71
CA GLU A 57 5.20 8.49 22.93
C GLU A 57 4.86 7.41 21.90
N THR A 58 5.69 6.37 21.79
CA THR A 58 5.49 5.24 20.89
C THR A 58 5.00 4.03 21.68
N GLN A 59 3.85 3.49 21.29
CA GLN A 59 3.12 2.48 22.04
C GLN A 59 2.50 1.43 21.12
N VAL A 60 2.62 0.16 21.50
CA VAL A 60 1.84 -0.92 20.89
C VAL A 60 0.45 -0.95 21.52
N ILE A 61 -0.58 -0.69 20.71
CA ILE A 61 -1.97 -0.54 21.16
C ILE A 61 -2.68 -1.90 21.24
N ASP A 62 -2.42 -2.78 20.27
CA ASP A 62 -3.08 -4.08 20.19
C ASP A 62 -2.09 -5.12 19.66
N VAL A 63 -2.15 -6.34 20.20
CA VAL A 63 -1.28 -7.46 19.84
C VAL A 63 -2.15 -8.69 19.66
N GLN A 64 -2.07 -9.28 18.48
CA GLN A 64 -2.83 -10.46 18.08
C GLN A 64 -1.86 -11.60 17.72
N PRO A 65 -1.33 -12.37 18.69
CA PRO A 65 -0.35 -13.43 18.45
C PRO A 65 -0.82 -14.50 17.47
N SER A 66 -2.08 -14.92 17.57
CA SER A 66 -2.68 -15.94 16.68
C SER A 66 -2.74 -15.49 15.21
N MET A 67 -2.83 -14.18 15.00
CA MET A 67 -2.76 -13.59 13.66
C MET A 67 -1.33 -13.26 13.25
N ARG A 68 -0.38 -13.20 14.19
CA ARG A 68 0.97 -12.62 14.03
C ARG A 68 0.94 -11.16 13.59
N HIS A 69 0.09 -10.36 14.23
CA HIS A 69 -0.09 -8.94 13.92
C HIS A 69 -0.11 -8.09 15.20
N LEU A 70 0.37 -6.85 15.10
CA LEU A 70 0.23 -5.85 16.13
C LEU A 70 -0.07 -4.47 15.52
N LEU A 71 -0.65 -3.59 16.32
CA LEU A 71 -0.89 -2.19 15.96
C LEU A 71 0.04 -1.30 16.79
N LEU A 72 0.98 -0.65 16.12
CA LEU A 72 1.89 0.32 16.71
C LEU A 72 1.35 1.74 16.49
N MET A 73 1.52 2.62 17.47
CA MET A 73 1.19 4.04 17.37
C MET A 73 2.36 4.88 17.86
N SER A 74 2.68 5.95 17.12
CA SER A 74 3.56 7.02 17.57
C SER A 74 2.77 8.31 17.66
N ARG A 75 2.88 9.02 18.79
CA ARG A 75 2.35 10.38 18.94
C ARG A 75 3.46 11.39 18.63
N GLN A 76 3.26 12.15 17.56
CA GLN A 76 4.14 13.21 17.05
C GLN A 76 3.43 14.56 17.15
N ASN A 77 4.16 15.64 16.85
CA ASN A 77 3.62 17.00 16.91
C ASN A 77 2.46 17.23 15.93
N ASP A 78 2.48 16.54 14.79
CA ASP A 78 1.45 16.65 13.74
C ASP A 78 0.34 15.59 13.87
N GLY A 79 0.38 14.75 14.90
CA GLY A 79 -0.73 13.86 15.24
C GLY A 79 -0.33 12.48 15.73
N LYS A 80 -1.31 11.57 15.71
CA LYS A 80 -1.11 10.15 16.04
C LYS A 80 -0.97 9.36 14.75
N HIS A 81 0.21 8.82 14.50
CA HIS A 81 0.48 7.94 13.37
C HIS A 81 0.40 6.48 13.82
N LYS A 82 -0.21 5.63 13.00
CA LYS A 82 -0.43 4.22 13.33
C LYS A 82 0.06 3.31 12.22
N PHE A 83 0.62 2.20 12.62
CA PHE A 83 1.25 1.23 11.73
C PHE A 83 0.73 -0.16 12.06
N LEU A 84 0.16 -0.83 11.06
CA LEU A 84 -0.16 -2.24 11.16
C LEU A 84 1.10 -3.02 10.80
N CYS A 85 1.67 -3.71 11.79
CA CYS A 85 2.82 -4.59 11.62
C CYS A 85 2.34 -6.04 11.66
N GLY A 86 2.76 -6.88 10.74
CA GLY A 86 2.37 -8.29 10.79
C GLY A 86 3.05 -9.17 9.76
N HIS A 87 2.65 -10.44 9.76
CA HIS A 87 3.17 -11.45 8.83
C HIS A 87 2.16 -11.74 7.72
N ASP A 88 2.59 -11.56 6.48
CA ASP A 88 1.80 -11.86 5.29
C ASP A 88 2.45 -12.96 4.45
N GLU A 89 1.82 -14.14 4.39
CA GLU A 89 2.29 -15.32 3.66
C GLU A 89 3.69 -15.76 4.07
N ARG A 90 4.72 -15.17 3.48
CA ARG A 90 6.13 -15.51 3.67
C ARG A 90 6.94 -14.40 4.33
N HIS A 91 6.41 -13.18 4.37
CA HIS A 91 7.19 -11.99 4.72
C HIS A 91 6.51 -11.19 5.83
N TRP A 92 7.30 -10.53 6.65
CA TRP A 92 6.80 -9.45 7.49
C TRP A 92 6.44 -8.24 6.62
N PHE A 93 5.50 -7.43 7.11
CA PHE A 93 5.14 -6.18 6.47
C PHE A 93 4.78 -5.12 7.51
N VAL A 94 4.92 -3.87 7.09
CA VAL A 94 4.40 -2.70 7.77
C VAL A 94 3.49 -1.94 6.80
N ALA A 95 2.33 -1.51 7.28
CA ALA A 95 1.41 -0.66 6.53
C ALA A 95 1.01 0.55 7.37
N ALA A 96 1.18 1.76 6.82
CA ALA A 96 0.71 2.99 7.44
C ALA A 96 -0.83 3.05 7.40
N VAL A 97 -1.46 3.26 8.55
CA VAL A 97 -2.91 3.33 8.65
C VAL A 97 -3.36 4.80 8.52
N PRO A 98 -4.28 5.13 7.60
CA PRO A 98 -4.69 6.51 7.40
C PRO A 98 -5.28 7.16 8.64
N GLU A 99 -4.81 8.38 8.93
CA GLU A 99 -5.17 9.15 10.12
C GLU A 99 -6.64 9.55 10.15
N ARG A 100 -7.28 9.65 8.97
CA ARG A 100 -8.73 9.94 8.84
C ARG A 100 -9.61 8.86 9.47
N VAL A 101 -9.08 7.65 9.70
CA VAL A 101 -9.82 6.56 10.34
C VAL A 101 -9.28 6.34 11.75
N SER A 102 -10.15 6.53 12.74
CA SER A 102 -9.80 6.20 14.12
C SER A 102 -9.73 4.68 14.30
N VAL A 103 -8.52 4.14 14.43
CA VAL A 103 -8.28 2.72 14.70
C VAL A 103 -7.72 2.49 16.10
N SER A 104 -8.18 1.46 16.79
CA SER A 104 -7.74 1.10 18.15
C SER A 104 -7.37 -0.37 18.31
N SER A 105 -7.52 -1.16 17.25
CA SER A 105 -7.19 -2.59 17.20
C SER A 105 -6.64 -2.98 15.83
N VAL A 106 -5.92 -4.10 15.78
CA VAL A 106 -5.48 -4.76 14.55
C VAL A 106 -6.66 -4.98 13.61
N LYS A 107 -7.81 -5.39 14.14
CA LYS A 107 -9.03 -5.59 13.35
C LYS A 107 -9.51 -4.30 12.68
N THR A 108 -9.59 -3.19 13.43
CA THR A 108 -9.98 -1.90 12.87
C THR A 108 -8.93 -1.32 11.91
N ALA A 109 -7.64 -1.65 12.10
CA ALA A 109 -6.58 -1.28 11.19
C ALA A 109 -6.70 -2.00 9.83
N PHE A 110 -6.99 -3.31 9.84
CA PHE A 110 -7.33 -4.04 8.61
C PHE A 110 -8.51 -3.42 7.87
N ASP A 111 -9.59 -3.08 8.58
CA ASP A 111 -10.77 -2.45 7.96
C ASP A 111 -10.47 -1.04 7.46
N ALA A 112 -9.60 -0.28 8.13
CA ALA A 112 -9.17 1.04 7.67
C ALA A 112 -8.39 0.99 6.36
N LEU A 113 -7.51 -0.01 6.20
CA LEU A 113 -6.67 -0.23 5.01
C LEU A 113 -7.44 -0.72 3.78
N LYS A 114 -8.69 -1.17 3.93
CA LYS A 114 -9.53 -1.58 2.81
C LYS A 114 -10.05 -0.37 2.03
N PRO A 115 -10.06 -0.44 0.69
CA PRO A 115 -10.76 0.54 -0.13
C PRO A 115 -12.23 0.68 0.27
N THR A 116 -12.78 1.89 0.17
CA THR A 116 -14.19 2.16 0.50
C THR A 116 -15.15 1.27 -0.30
N ALA A 117 -14.86 1.05 -1.60
CA ALA A 117 -15.65 0.16 -2.45
C ALA A 117 -15.64 -1.31 -1.96
N VAL A 118 -14.50 -1.80 -1.47
CA VAL A 118 -14.38 -3.14 -0.88
C VAL A 118 -15.24 -3.26 0.37
N ARG A 119 -15.19 -2.27 1.28
CA ARG A 119 -16.02 -2.26 2.49
C ARG A 119 -17.52 -2.21 2.17
N ALA A 120 -17.91 -1.38 1.20
CA ALA A 120 -19.28 -1.27 0.73
C ALA A 120 -19.77 -2.62 0.16
N LEU A 121 -18.92 -3.30 -0.62
CA LEU A 121 -19.22 -4.61 -1.16
C LEU A 121 -19.33 -5.69 -0.09
N GLU A 122 -18.42 -5.72 0.90
CA GLU A 122 -18.51 -6.64 2.04
C GLU A 122 -19.84 -6.50 2.81
N ASN A 123 -20.32 -5.26 2.96
CA ASN A 123 -21.61 -4.98 3.58
C ASN A 123 -22.77 -5.45 2.70
N ARG A 124 -22.77 -5.10 1.40
CA ARG A 124 -23.80 -5.52 0.44
C ARG A 124 -23.93 -7.05 0.35
N LEU A 125 -22.80 -7.75 0.35
CA LEU A 125 -22.75 -9.22 0.32
C LEU A 125 -22.91 -9.87 1.70
N SER A 126 -23.14 -9.10 2.76
CA SER A 126 -23.28 -9.61 4.13
C SER A 126 -22.13 -10.54 4.55
N VAL A 127 -20.89 -10.17 4.21
CA VAL A 127 -19.70 -10.97 4.52
C VAL A 127 -19.57 -11.10 6.04
N LYS A 128 -19.64 -12.36 6.52
CA LYS A 128 -19.55 -12.70 7.95
C LYS A 128 -18.30 -12.06 8.58
N PRO A 129 -18.37 -11.45 9.77
CA PRO A 129 -17.25 -10.72 10.39
C PRO A 129 -15.92 -11.51 10.42
N ARG A 130 -15.97 -12.81 10.77
CA ARG A 130 -14.80 -13.72 10.79
C ARG A 130 -14.15 -13.99 9.42
N LYS A 131 -14.81 -13.60 8.33
CA LYS A 131 -14.31 -13.74 6.95
C LYS A 131 -13.82 -12.41 6.37
N ARG A 132 -14.15 -11.26 6.98
CA ARG A 132 -13.82 -9.94 6.43
C ARG A 132 -12.32 -9.66 6.34
N ASN A 133 -11.52 -10.20 7.25
CA ASN A 133 -10.06 -9.99 7.27
C ASN A 133 -9.28 -11.19 6.73
N ARG A 134 -9.97 -12.16 6.12
CA ARG A 134 -9.28 -13.23 5.37
C ARG A 134 -8.80 -12.66 4.04
N ARG A 135 -7.71 -13.23 3.50
CA ARG A 135 -7.21 -12.89 2.16
C ARG A 135 -8.24 -13.11 1.05
N ARG A 136 -9.18 -14.03 1.25
CA ARG A 136 -10.25 -14.33 0.30
C ARG A 136 -11.58 -14.38 1.02
N ASN A 137 -12.55 -13.67 0.48
CA ASN A 137 -13.95 -13.79 0.84
C ASN A 137 -14.83 -13.57 -0.41
N ALA A 138 -16.13 -13.35 -0.23
CA ALA A 138 -17.05 -13.16 -1.35
C ALA A 138 -16.88 -11.80 -2.06
N ALA A 139 -16.31 -10.80 -1.37
CA ALA A 139 -16.13 -9.45 -1.90
C ALA A 139 -14.77 -9.24 -2.56
N PHE A 140 -13.72 -10.00 -2.19
CA PHE A 140 -12.40 -9.83 -2.77
C PHE A 140 -11.48 -11.05 -2.60
N ILE A 141 -10.42 -11.04 -3.41
CA ILE A 141 -9.15 -11.74 -3.15
C ILE A 141 -8.07 -10.67 -2.91
N ARG A 142 -7.18 -10.85 -1.93
CA ARG A 142 -6.08 -9.94 -1.60
C ARG A 142 -4.74 -10.63 -1.79
N GLN A 143 -3.78 -9.93 -2.39
CA GLN A 143 -2.38 -10.32 -2.48
C GLN A 143 -1.52 -9.06 -2.27
N GLY A 144 -0.69 -9.03 -1.21
CA GLY A 144 0.04 -7.83 -0.82
C GLY A 144 -0.90 -6.62 -0.59
N GLU A 145 -0.58 -5.50 -1.20
CA GLU A 145 -1.40 -4.27 -1.17
C GLU A 145 -2.64 -4.33 -2.08
N TRP A 146 -2.78 -5.34 -2.94
CA TRP A 146 -3.79 -5.38 -3.99
C TRP A 146 -5.05 -6.14 -3.55
N PHE A 147 -6.20 -5.52 -3.78
CA PHE A 147 -7.53 -6.12 -3.70
C PHE A 147 -8.05 -6.36 -5.11
N PHE A 148 -8.45 -7.59 -5.39
CA PHE A 148 -9.10 -8.04 -6.61
C PHE A 148 -10.57 -8.24 -6.32
N VAL A 149 -11.40 -7.33 -6.83
CA VAL A 149 -12.84 -7.28 -6.56
C VAL A 149 -13.59 -7.86 -7.76
N PRO A 150 -14.41 -8.91 -7.62
CA PRO A 150 -15.08 -9.53 -8.75
C PRO A 150 -16.02 -8.52 -9.44
N VAL A 151 -15.97 -8.48 -10.77
CA VAL A 151 -16.88 -7.69 -11.60
C VAL A 151 -18.15 -8.52 -11.84
N GLU A 152 -19.29 -8.02 -11.37
CA GLU A 152 -20.58 -8.75 -11.47
C GLU A 152 -21.07 -8.89 -12.90
N ASN A 153 -20.89 -7.84 -13.71
CA ASN A 153 -21.26 -7.84 -15.12
C ASN A 153 -20.00 -7.68 -16.00
N PRO A 154 -19.48 -8.78 -16.59
CA PRO A 154 -18.31 -8.75 -17.45
C PRO A 154 -18.42 -7.78 -18.63
N SER A 155 -19.63 -7.42 -19.09
CA SER A 155 -19.81 -6.48 -20.20
C SER A 155 -19.29 -5.07 -19.91
N PHE A 156 -18.98 -4.75 -18.65
CA PHE A 156 -18.31 -3.51 -18.29
C PHE A 156 -16.83 -3.48 -18.69
N VAL A 157 -16.22 -4.63 -18.98
CA VAL A 157 -14.81 -4.72 -19.38
C VAL A 157 -14.73 -4.88 -20.89
N ASP A 158 -14.10 -3.93 -21.58
CA ASP A 158 -13.90 -4.03 -23.02
C ASP A 158 -12.80 -5.05 -23.34
N GLU A 159 -13.19 -6.28 -23.66
CA GLU A 159 -12.26 -7.37 -23.93
C GLU A 159 -11.38 -7.16 -25.17
N ARG A 160 -11.69 -6.17 -26.03
CA ARG A 160 -10.83 -5.80 -27.16
C ARG A 160 -9.56 -5.08 -26.71
N LEU A 161 -9.54 -4.59 -25.47
CA LEU A 161 -8.40 -3.90 -24.86
C LEU A 161 -7.49 -4.84 -24.04
N VAL A 162 -7.68 -6.15 -24.14
CA VAL A 162 -6.92 -7.13 -23.35
C VAL A 162 -5.46 -7.10 -23.75
N LEU A 163 -4.62 -6.85 -22.75
CA LEU A 163 -3.18 -7.01 -22.80
C LEU A 163 -2.78 -8.24 -21.98
N ARG A 164 -1.73 -8.94 -22.41
CA ARG A 164 -1.28 -10.19 -21.78
C ARG A 164 0.07 -10.03 -21.12
N ASN A 165 0.27 -10.71 -19.99
CA ASN A 165 1.53 -10.70 -19.22
C ASN A 165 1.97 -9.29 -18.80
N GLU A 166 1.02 -8.50 -18.35
CA GLU A 166 1.21 -7.09 -18.02
C GLU A 166 1.43 -6.90 -16.51
N PRO A 167 2.32 -5.96 -16.12
CA PRO A 167 2.53 -5.65 -14.72
C PRO A 167 1.44 -4.73 -14.15
N ILE A 168 1.08 -4.95 -12.89
CA ILE A 168 0.54 -3.92 -12.00
C ILE A 168 1.58 -3.66 -10.90
N ALA A 169 1.86 -2.40 -10.61
CA ALA A 169 2.91 -2.03 -9.66
C ALA A 169 2.51 -0.79 -8.88
N ARG A 170 2.96 -0.72 -7.63
CA ARG A 170 3.09 0.54 -6.91
C ARG A 170 4.42 1.18 -7.31
N GLY A 171 4.54 2.49 -7.17
CA GLY A 171 5.83 3.16 -7.40
C GLY A 171 6.91 2.58 -6.48
N GLY A 172 8.00 2.06 -7.06
CA GLY A 172 9.17 1.55 -6.33
C GLY A 172 9.07 0.13 -5.76
N GLY A 173 8.05 -0.66 -6.08
CA GLY A 173 7.93 -2.06 -5.64
C GLY A 173 8.03 -3.08 -6.79
N LYS A 174 8.26 -4.36 -6.46
CA LYS A 174 8.22 -5.46 -7.43
C LYS A 174 6.81 -5.58 -8.05
N PRO A 175 6.68 -5.69 -9.37
CA PRO A 175 5.38 -5.75 -10.01
C PRO A 175 4.69 -7.09 -9.79
N HIS A 176 3.36 -7.06 -9.67
CA HIS A 176 2.54 -8.26 -9.85
C HIS A 176 2.32 -8.47 -11.35
N MET A 177 2.66 -9.65 -11.85
CA MET A 177 2.49 -10.01 -13.25
C MET A 177 1.13 -10.67 -13.45
N CYS A 178 0.27 -10.01 -14.24
CA CYS A 178 -1.08 -10.45 -14.53
C CYS A 178 -1.16 -11.14 -15.90
N GLU A 179 -1.87 -12.26 -15.97
CA GLU A 179 -2.06 -13.02 -17.21
C GLU A 179 -2.82 -12.22 -18.27
N GLU A 180 -3.94 -11.62 -17.89
CA GLU A 180 -4.74 -10.73 -18.74
C GLU A 180 -5.12 -9.45 -17.98
N VAL A 181 -4.96 -8.29 -18.62
CA VAL A 181 -5.21 -6.97 -18.05
C VAL A 181 -5.97 -6.10 -19.05
N VAL A 182 -6.98 -5.38 -18.57
CA VAL A 182 -7.63 -4.29 -19.29
C VAL A 182 -7.44 -3.00 -18.49
N ARG A 183 -6.98 -1.94 -19.16
CA ARG A 183 -6.86 -0.60 -18.58
C ARG A 183 -7.79 0.33 -19.35
N GLN A 184 -8.89 0.75 -18.72
CA GLN A 184 -9.94 1.55 -19.38
C GLN A 184 -10.36 2.75 -18.52
N GLY A 185 -10.84 3.80 -19.17
CA GLY A 185 -11.11 5.08 -18.50
C GLY A 185 -9.83 5.83 -18.12
N GLY A 186 -9.89 6.66 -17.09
CA GLY A 186 -8.79 7.56 -16.73
C GLY A 186 -8.74 8.83 -17.58
N GLN A 187 -7.97 9.81 -17.11
CA GLN A 187 -7.84 11.13 -17.72
C GLN A 187 -6.69 11.14 -18.72
N LEU A 188 -6.93 11.60 -19.95
CA LEU A 188 -5.88 11.86 -20.92
C LEU A 188 -4.93 12.94 -20.37
N VAL A 189 -3.65 12.60 -20.27
CA VAL A 189 -2.57 13.49 -19.86
C VAL A 189 -1.41 13.40 -20.86
N TYR A 190 -0.61 14.44 -20.93
CA TYR A 190 0.61 14.50 -21.70
C TYR A 190 1.79 14.51 -20.73
N VAL A 191 2.64 13.49 -20.79
CA VAL A 191 3.85 13.37 -19.98
C VAL A 191 5.07 13.79 -20.77
N SER A 192 6.08 14.28 -20.08
CA SER A 192 7.41 14.61 -20.59
C SER A 192 8.41 14.43 -19.44
N ASN A 193 9.71 14.35 -19.73
CA ASN A 193 10.74 14.23 -18.69
C ASN A 193 10.66 15.33 -17.61
N GLN A 194 10.23 16.54 -18.00
CA GLN A 194 10.03 17.66 -17.07
C GLN A 194 8.67 17.61 -16.33
N TYR A 195 7.73 16.81 -16.82
CA TYR A 195 6.37 16.66 -16.28
C TYR A 195 6.00 15.17 -16.16
N PRO A 196 6.68 14.42 -15.28
CA PRO A 196 6.52 12.96 -15.19
C PRO A 196 5.13 12.52 -14.74
N ASN A 197 4.43 13.36 -13.97
CA ASN A 197 3.05 13.09 -13.50
C ASN A 197 1.96 13.43 -14.54
N GLY A 198 2.37 13.99 -15.69
CA GLY A 198 1.50 14.38 -16.78
C GLY A 198 0.66 15.64 -16.51
N VAL A 199 0.39 16.38 -17.57
CA VAL A 199 -0.50 17.54 -17.56
C VAL A 199 -1.69 17.30 -18.48
N THR A 200 -2.84 17.84 -18.13
CA THR A 200 -4.02 17.80 -19.01
C THR A 200 -3.76 18.59 -20.29
N GLU A 201 -4.52 18.34 -21.35
CA GLU A 201 -4.42 19.12 -22.60
C GLU A 201 -4.61 20.62 -22.35
N MET A 202 -5.57 21.00 -21.49
CA MET A 202 -5.82 22.40 -21.12
C MET A 202 -4.60 23.03 -20.43
N GLN A 203 -4.02 22.33 -19.45
CA GLN A 203 -2.80 22.80 -18.76
C GLN A 203 -1.63 22.91 -19.73
N ARG A 204 -1.43 21.91 -20.60
CA ARG A 204 -0.38 21.91 -21.63
C ARG A 204 -0.50 23.13 -22.53
N ARG A 205 -1.71 23.45 -23.03
CA ARG A 205 -1.95 24.63 -23.87
C ARG A 205 -1.65 25.94 -23.13
N GLN A 206 -2.12 26.08 -21.89
CA GLN A 206 -1.84 27.26 -21.07
C GLN A 206 -0.34 27.44 -20.80
N MET A 207 0.37 26.34 -20.53
CA MET A 207 1.81 26.35 -20.31
C MET A 207 2.57 26.75 -21.58
N ILE A 208 2.25 26.16 -22.72
CA ILE A 208 2.87 26.51 -24.01
C ILE A 208 2.55 27.97 -24.38
N SER A 209 1.35 28.47 -24.09
CA SER A 209 1.02 29.88 -24.33
C SER A 209 1.87 30.85 -23.50
N ARG A 210 2.17 30.50 -22.24
CA ARG A 210 3.03 31.32 -21.35
C ARG A 210 4.51 31.13 -21.62
N ARG A 211 4.90 29.96 -22.10
CA ARG A 211 6.27 29.49 -22.32
C ARG A 211 6.33 28.70 -23.63
N PRO A 212 6.43 29.39 -24.79
CA PRO A 212 6.38 28.75 -26.10
C PRO A 212 7.43 27.65 -26.30
N GLU A 213 8.58 27.73 -25.63
CA GLU A 213 9.66 26.74 -25.67
C GLU A 213 9.21 25.33 -25.23
N LEU A 214 8.18 25.22 -24.38
CA LEU A 214 7.65 23.95 -23.89
C LEU A 214 7.02 23.10 -25.02
N ARG A 215 6.70 23.69 -26.18
CA ARG A 215 6.20 22.95 -27.35
C ARG A 215 7.21 21.94 -27.89
N HIS A 216 8.49 22.17 -27.65
CA HIS A 216 9.60 21.35 -28.15
C HIS A 216 9.94 20.16 -27.24
N LEU A 217 9.30 20.06 -26.07
CA LEU A 217 9.43 18.87 -25.24
C LEU A 217 8.78 17.66 -25.92
N HIS A 218 9.34 16.47 -25.66
CA HIS A 218 8.76 15.22 -26.12
C HIS A 218 7.52 14.87 -25.28
N TRP A 219 6.35 15.28 -25.76
CA TRP A 219 5.06 15.01 -25.12
C TRP A 219 4.49 13.67 -25.56
N VAL A 220 4.25 12.77 -24.61
CA VAL A 220 3.59 11.47 -24.86
C VAL A 220 2.19 11.48 -24.24
N ALA A 221 1.18 11.16 -25.03
CA ALA A 221 -0.18 10.97 -24.53
C ALA A 221 -0.28 9.68 -23.71
N GLN A 222 -0.76 9.78 -22.47
CA GLN A 222 -0.99 8.67 -21.55
C GLN A 222 -2.33 8.83 -20.82
N ARG A 223 -2.82 7.78 -20.16
CA ARG A 223 -4.01 7.83 -19.30
C ARG A 223 -3.60 7.79 -17.84
N ARG A 224 -3.94 8.84 -17.10
CA ARG A 224 -3.78 8.91 -15.64
C ARG A 224 -4.98 8.31 -14.93
N ASN A 225 -4.74 7.51 -13.90
CA ASN A 225 -5.76 6.85 -13.07
C ASN A 225 -6.80 6.04 -13.87
N PRO A 226 -6.40 5.16 -14.82
CA PRO A 226 -7.34 4.24 -15.45
C PRO A 226 -7.91 3.24 -14.43
N SER A 227 -9.11 2.75 -14.66
CA SER A 227 -9.58 1.54 -13.98
C SER A 227 -8.86 0.34 -14.57
N VAL A 228 -8.32 -0.51 -13.70
CA VAL A 228 -7.58 -1.70 -14.09
C VAL A 228 -8.40 -2.93 -13.74
N PHE A 229 -8.55 -3.83 -14.71
CA PHE A 229 -9.26 -5.08 -14.58
C PHE A 229 -8.32 -6.22 -14.95
N VAL A 230 -8.41 -7.33 -14.22
CA VAL A 230 -7.54 -8.49 -14.41
C VAL A 230 -8.33 -9.79 -14.34
N ARG A 231 -7.87 -10.83 -15.04
CA ARG A 231 -8.35 -12.20 -14.90
C ARG A 231 -7.22 -13.20 -15.11
N GLY A 232 -7.46 -14.47 -14.78
CA GLY A 232 -6.44 -15.51 -14.88
C GLY A 232 -5.43 -15.46 -13.73
N ARG A 233 -4.17 -15.81 -14.00
CA ARG A 233 -3.12 -15.86 -12.98
C ARG A 233 -2.59 -14.47 -12.63
N VAL A 234 -2.37 -14.25 -11.34
CA VAL A 234 -1.58 -13.11 -10.83
C VAL A 234 -0.41 -13.64 -10.03
N ARG A 235 0.80 -13.30 -10.47
CA ARG A 235 2.08 -13.81 -9.94
C ARG A 235 2.87 -12.69 -9.29
N HIS A 236 3.48 -12.98 -8.15
CA HIS A 236 4.42 -12.08 -7.48
C HIS A 236 5.54 -12.93 -6.84
N PRO A 237 6.80 -12.47 -6.81
CA PRO A 237 7.89 -13.24 -6.20
C PRO A 237 7.65 -13.55 -4.72
N ASP A 238 7.08 -12.58 -4.00
CA ASP A 238 6.94 -12.63 -2.53
C ASP A 238 5.57 -13.21 -2.10
N HIS A 239 4.68 -13.54 -3.05
CA HIS A 239 3.34 -14.05 -2.77
C HIS A 239 2.96 -15.28 -3.61
N LYS A 240 2.12 -16.15 -3.06
CA LYS A 240 1.59 -17.31 -3.77
C LYS A 240 0.74 -16.83 -4.95
N THR A 241 0.96 -17.43 -6.12
CA THR A 241 0.14 -17.15 -7.31
C THR A 241 -1.33 -17.38 -6.99
N ILE A 242 -2.16 -16.42 -7.35
CA ILE A 242 -3.62 -16.53 -7.27
C ILE A 242 -4.21 -16.73 -8.67
N ILE A 243 -5.40 -17.34 -8.71
CA ILE A 243 -6.18 -17.52 -9.94
C ILE A 243 -7.50 -16.79 -9.77
N LEU A 244 -7.78 -15.88 -10.70
CA LEU A 244 -8.96 -15.05 -10.74
C LEU A 244 -9.94 -15.60 -11.80
N ASN A 245 -11.06 -16.14 -11.32
CA ASN A 245 -12.12 -16.66 -12.19
C ASN A 245 -13.02 -15.51 -12.65
N GLY A 246 -12.92 -15.14 -13.92
CA GLY A 246 -13.60 -13.96 -14.46
C GLY A 246 -12.89 -12.65 -14.13
N TRP A 247 -13.46 -11.53 -14.62
CA TRP A 247 -12.88 -10.21 -14.44
C TRP A 247 -12.95 -9.73 -12.99
N HIS A 248 -11.85 -9.18 -12.50
CA HIS A 248 -11.77 -8.52 -11.21
C HIS A 248 -11.22 -7.11 -11.38
N GLN A 249 -11.86 -6.12 -10.77
CA GLN A 249 -11.31 -4.78 -10.66
C GLN A 249 -10.16 -4.77 -9.64
N VAL A 250 -9.04 -4.19 -10.03
CA VAL A 250 -7.87 -4.01 -9.17
C VAL A 250 -8.01 -2.73 -8.37
N MET A 251 -7.87 -2.84 -7.05
CA MET A 251 -7.83 -1.70 -6.14
C MET A 251 -6.62 -1.85 -5.21
N MET A 252 -5.86 -0.78 -5.03
CA MET A 252 -4.78 -0.73 -4.04
C MET A 252 -5.38 -0.48 -2.65
N ASN A 253 -4.73 -0.95 -1.59
CA ASN A 253 -5.07 -0.59 -0.23
C ASN A 253 -4.99 0.94 -0.01
N THR A 254 -5.44 1.42 1.14
CA THR A 254 -5.47 2.86 1.41
C THR A 254 -4.21 3.37 2.13
N GLU A 255 -3.10 2.62 2.16
CA GLU A 255 -1.90 3.02 2.93
C GLU A 255 -1.29 4.33 2.41
N ASN A 256 -1.38 4.55 1.09
CA ASN A 256 -0.89 5.76 0.41
C ASN A 256 -1.68 7.03 0.76
N GLU A 257 -2.80 6.88 1.46
CA GLU A 257 -3.58 8.01 1.95
C GLU A 257 -3.20 8.42 3.38
N SER A 258 -2.19 7.77 3.98
CA SER A 258 -1.66 8.11 5.29
C SER A 258 -0.52 9.13 5.17
N LEU A 259 -0.55 10.17 6.02
CA LEU A 259 0.57 11.10 6.16
C LEU A 259 1.84 10.39 6.67
N ALA A 260 1.67 9.29 7.41
CA ALA A 260 2.73 8.44 7.89
C ALA A 260 3.36 7.54 6.82
N MET A 261 2.89 7.54 5.57
CA MET A 261 3.57 6.84 4.48
C MET A 261 5.02 7.35 4.30
N ARG A 262 5.28 8.63 4.57
CA ARG A 262 6.65 9.20 4.58
C ARG A 262 7.58 8.59 5.65
N HIS A 263 6.99 7.95 6.64
CA HIS A 263 7.66 7.30 7.78
C HIS A 263 7.80 5.78 7.57
N VAL A 264 7.27 5.25 6.46
CA VAL A 264 7.54 3.89 6.01
C VAL A 264 8.58 4.00 4.90
N ALA A 265 9.81 3.59 5.20
CA ALA A 265 10.82 3.47 4.16
C ALA A 265 10.45 2.26 3.29
N PHE A 266 10.54 2.42 1.98
CA PHE A 266 10.55 1.29 1.06
C PHE A 266 11.95 1.20 0.51
N ILE A 267 12.69 0.19 0.96
CA ILE A 267 13.95 -0.21 0.37
C ILE A 267 13.63 -1.43 -0.51
N ASP A 268 13.94 -1.34 -1.81
CA ASP A 268 13.91 -2.49 -2.70
C ASP A 268 15.18 -3.34 -2.58
#